data_AF-A0A1Q7UXV8-F1
#
_entry.id   AF-A0A1Q7UXV8-F1
#
_cell.length_a   1.000
_cell.length_b   1.000
_cell.length_c   1.000
_cell.angle_alpha   90.00
_cell.angle_beta   90.00
_cell.angle_gamma   90.00
#
_symmetry.space_group_name_H-M   'P 1'
#
loop_
_entity.id
_entity.type
_entity.pdbx_description
1 polymer ?
#
loop_
_entity_poly.entity_id
_entity_poly.type
_entity_poly.pdbx_seq_one_letter_code
_entity_poly.pdbx_strand_id
1 'polypeptide(L)'
;MARTHVEQHFTSGNFVRDMVIGMSDGLTVPFALAAGLSGAVANTRLIVIGGLAEIAAGSIAMGLGGYLAARGDAEHYEQERAREYREVEEIPEQEKAEVSYVFQEYGLTAEQSKPIVDALSLRTDSWVDFMMRFELGLEPPEPKRAVTSAATIAAAYIAGGLIPLSPYVVLGNAYRGLIVSAIVTLAALGIFGFIKGKFTGARALRSAVQTMLIGGVAAAAAFLLAKLIA
;
A
#
# COMPACT_ATOMS: atom_id res chain seq x y z
N MET A 1 15.60 17.85 -37.01
CA MET A 1 15.40 16.54 -36.35
C MET A 1 14.54 16.77 -35.12
N ALA A 2 13.26 16.36 -35.16
CA ALA A 2 12.38 16.44 -33.98
C ALA A 2 12.91 15.46 -32.92
N ARG A 3 13.18 15.94 -31.71
CA ARG A 3 13.47 15.07 -30.57
C ARG A 3 12.17 14.35 -30.22
N THR A 4 12.15 13.04 -30.34
CA THR A 4 11.06 12.20 -29.83
C THR A 4 11.01 12.39 -28.32
N HIS A 5 10.00 13.11 -27.84
CA HIS A 5 9.70 13.20 -26.41
C HIS A 5 9.17 11.83 -25.97
N VAL A 6 10.05 11.01 -25.39
CA VAL A 6 9.67 9.73 -24.80
C VAL A 6 9.31 9.99 -23.35
N GLU A 7 8.02 10.18 -23.09
CA GLU A 7 7.49 10.27 -21.73
C GLU A 7 7.52 8.88 -21.09
N GLN A 8 8.45 8.67 -20.16
CA GLN A 8 8.46 7.48 -19.32
C GLN A 8 7.60 7.75 -18.09
N HIS A 9 6.28 7.55 -18.20
CA HIS A 9 5.39 7.55 -17.05
C HIS A 9 5.55 6.21 -16.31
N PHE A 10 6.03 6.27 -15.07
CA PHE A 10 6.28 5.09 -14.25
C PHE A 10 4.97 4.52 -13.70
N THR A 11 4.40 3.54 -14.40
CA THR A 11 3.15 2.83 -14.08
C THR A 11 3.31 1.71 -13.06
N SER A 12 3.97 1.96 -11.92
CA SER A 12 4.08 0.92 -10.86
C SER A 12 3.94 1.43 -9.42
N GLY A 13 3.37 2.63 -9.22
CA GLY A 13 3.13 3.17 -7.88
C GLY A 13 2.31 2.23 -6.98
N ASN A 14 1.28 1.61 -7.53
CA ASN A 14 0.41 0.67 -6.82
C ASN A 14 1.13 -0.62 -6.40
N PHE A 15 1.88 -1.24 -7.31
CA PHE A 15 2.67 -2.43 -7.01
C PHE A 15 3.78 -2.17 -5.98
N VAL A 16 4.51 -1.06 -6.15
CA VAL A 16 5.57 -0.66 -5.22
C VAL A 16 4.97 -0.34 -3.85
N ARG A 17 3.82 0.36 -3.79
CA ARG A 17 3.09 0.64 -2.55
C ARG A 17 2.72 -0.66 -1.83
N ASP A 18 2.12 -1.61 -2.52
CA ASP A 18 1.73 -2.91 -1.95
C ASP A 18 2.92 -3.68 -1.38
N MET A 19 4.01 -3.76 -2.15
CA MET A 19 5.24 -4.41 -1.72
C MET A 19 5.82 -3.71 -0.49
N VAL A 20 5.79 -2.39 -0.46
CA VAL A 20 6.28 -1.62 0.69
C VAL A 20 5.44 -1.88 1.94
N ILE A 21 4.11 -1.94 1.80
CA ILE A 21 3.20 -2.26 2.91
C ILE A 21 3.48 -3.67 3.44
N GLY A 22 3.45 -4.69 2.57
CA GLY A 22 3.66 -6.08 2.98
C GLY A 22 5.04 -6.32 3.59
N MET A 23 6.10 -5.77 2.99
CA MET A 23 7.47 -5.95 3.48
C MET A 23 7.72 -5.22 4.80
N SER A 24 7.15 -4.02 5.00
CA SER A 24 7.32 -3.26 6.24
C SER A 24 6.78 -4.05 7.45
N ASP A 25 5.57 -4.59 7.30
CA ASP A 25 4.91 -5.32 8.39
C ASP A 25 5.49 -6.73 8.53
N GLY A 26 5.78 -7.40 7.42
CA GLY A 26 6.40 -8.72 7.40
C GLY A 26 7.80 -8.72 8.02
N LEU A 27 8.58 -7.65 7.92
CA LEU A 27 9.86 -7.55 8.65
C LEU A 27 9.66 -7.26 10.14
N THR A 28 8.61 -6.52 10.50
CA THR A 28 8.47 -5.94 11.84
C THR A 28 7.72 -6.86 12.80
N VAL A 29 6.55 -7.37 12.41
CA VAL A 29 5.67 -8.13 13.32
C VAL A 29 6.23 -9.53 13.62
N PRO A 30 6.66 -10.32 12.63
CA PRO A 30 7.30 -11.62 12.90
C PRO A 30 8.59 -11.49 13.71
N PHE A 31 9.36 -10.42 13.49
CA PHE A 31 10.55 -10.12 14.31
C PHE A 31 10.18 -9.81 15.75
N ALA A 32 9.21 -8.92 15.96
CA ALA A 32 8.78 -8.55 17.30
C ALA A 32 8.23 -9.74 18.08
N LEU A 33 7.43 -10.60 17.42
CA LEU A 33 6.93 -11.84 18.01
C LEU A 33 8.09 -12.78 18.37
N ALA A 34 9.01 -13.03 17.44
CA ALA A 34 10.14 -13.93 17.70
C ALA A 34 11.05 -13.42 18.83
N ALA A 35 11.29 -12.11 18.88
CA ALA A 35 12.01 -11.47 19.97
C ALA A 35 11.25 -11.61 21.31
N GLY A 36 9.95 -11.32 21.31
CA GLY A 36 9.03 -11.53 22.43
C GLY A 36 9.14 -12.93 23.02
N LEU A 37 8.91 -13.94 22.20
CA LEU A 37 8.97 -15.34 22.62
C LEU A 37 10.37 -15.73 23.11
N SER A 38 11.44 -15.22 22.50
CA SER A 38 12.81 -15.48 22.96
C SER A 38 13.11 -14.90 24.35
N GLY A 39 12.40 -13.85 24.78
CA GLY A 39 12.50 -13.29 26.12
C GLY A 39 11.77 -14.10 27.19
N ALA A 40 10.78 -14.90 26.80
CA ALA A 40 9.92 -15.68 27.68
C ALA A 40 10.24 -17.19 27.71
N VAL A 41 10.67 -17.77 26.58
CA VAL A 41 10.88 -19.21 26.46
C VAL A 41 12.24 -19.54 25.82
N ALA A 42 12.90 -20.59 26.33
CA ALA A 42 14.16 -21.09 25.76
C ALA A 42 13.96 -22.05 24.58
N ASN A 43 12.73 -22.49 24.31
CA ASN A 43 12.43 -23.51 23.32
C ASN A 43 12.32 -22.89 21.91
N THR A 44 13.38 -23.02 21.11
CA THR A 44 13.44 -22.54 19.72
C THR A 44 12.32 -23.09 18.84
N ARG A 45 11.85 -24.32 19.08
CA ARG A 45 10.77 -24.92 18.30
C ARG A 45 9.45 -24.17 18.48
N LEU A 46 9.15 -23.70 19.70
CA LEU A 46 7.96 -22.90 19.95
C LEU A 46 8.04 -21.54 19.26
N ILE A 47 9.22 -20.91 19.25
CA ILE A 47 9.46 -19.64 18.56
C ILE A 47 9.24 -19.81 17.05
N VAL A 48 9.78 -20.88 16.45
CA VAL A 48 9.63 -21.16 15.02
C VAL A 48 8.18 -21.45 14.65
N ILE A 49 7.47 -22.30 15.42
CA ILE A 49 6.06 -22.61 15.16
C ILE A 49 5.20 -21.35 15.30
N GLY A 50 5.41 -20.56 16.36
CA GLY A 50 4.69 -19.30 16.57
C GLY A 50 4.93 -18.31 15.44
N GLY A 51 6.19 -18.14 15.02
CA GLY A 51 6.55 -17.26 13.90
C GLY A 51 5.96 -17.72 12.57
N LEU A 52 6.02 -19.00 12.24
CA LEU A 52 5.40 -19.51 10.99
C LEU A 52 3.87 -19.35 11.00
N ALA A 53 3.23 -19.61 12.14
CA ALA A 53 1.79 -19.43 12.30
C ALA A 53 1.39 -17.96 12.13
N GLU A 54 2.17 -17.05 12.71
CA GLU A 54 1.96 -15.61 12.56
C GLU A 54 2.21 -15.13 11.13
N ILE A 55 3.26 -15.59 10.45
CA ILE A 55 3.50 -15.26 9.03
C ILE A 55 2.33 -15.71 8.15
N ALA A 56 1.81 -16.92 8.38
CA ALA A 56 0.67 -17.45 7.65
C ALA A 56 -0.60 -16.63 7.91
N ALA A 57 -0.92 -16.37 9.18
CA ALA A 57 -2.11 -15.61 9.55
C ALA A 57 -2.02 -14.14 9.08
N GLY A 58 -0.86 -13.49 9.28
CA GLY A 58 -0.60 -12.11 8.92
C GLY A 58 -0.62 -11.89 7.41
N SER A 59 0.02 -12.77 6.63
CA SER A 59 0.00 -12.66 5.16
C SER A 59 -1.40 -12.82 4.57
N ILE A 60 -2.21 -13.73 5.11
CA ILE A 60 -3.62 -13.89 4.69
C ILE A 60 -4.43 -12.65 5.07
N ALA A 61 -4.32 -12.19 6.32
CA ALA A 61 -5.06 -11.03 6.81
C ALA A 61 -4.73 -9.76 5.99
N MET A 62 -3.45 -9.49 5.77
CA MET A 62 -3.01 -8.32 5.00
C MET A 62 -3.34 -8.45 3.51
N GLY A 63 -3.19 -9.64 2.91
CA GLY A 63 -3.58 -9.88 1.52
C GLY A 63 -5.07 -9.67 1.30
N LEU A 64 -5.92 -10.19 2.19
CA LEU A 64 -7.36 -9.93 2.15
C LEU A 64 -7.69 -8.45 2.40
N GLY A 65 -6.96 -7.78 3.29
CA GLY A 65 -7.10 -6.33 3.50
C GLY A 65 -6.83 -5.54 2.22
N GLY A 66 -5.76 -5.87 1.49
CA GLY A 66 -5.46 -5.28 0.19
C GLY A 66 -6.51 -5.58 -0.87
N TYR A 67 -7.00 -6.83 -0.93
CA TYR A 67 -8.10 -7.23 -1.81
C TYR A 67 -9.35 -6.38 -1.58
N LEU A 68 -9.78 -6.29 -0.32
CA LEU A 68 -11.02 -5.61 0.06
C LEU A 68 -10.91 -4.10 -0.16
N ALA A 69 -9.76 -3.49 0.13
CA ALA A 69 -9.53 -2.07 -0.14
C ALA A 69 -9.63 -1.77 -1.65
N ALA A 70 -8.86 -2.49 -2.47
CA ALA A 70 -8.87 -2.29 -3.91
C ALA A 70 -10.21 -2.66 -4.58
N ARG A 71 -10.95 -3.62 -4.01
CA ARG A 71 -12.31 -3.94 -4.47
C ARG A 71 -13.31 -2.86 -4.06
N GLY A 72 -13.19 -2.31 -2.84
CA GLY A 72 -14.02 -1.20 -2.38
C GLY A 72 -13.84 0.05 -3.23
N ASP A 73 -12.60 0.39 -3.60
CA ASP A 73 -12.31 1.48 -4.52
C ASP A 73 -13.00 1.28 -5.89
N ALA A 74 -12.96 0.04 -6.41
CA ALA A 74 -13.61 -0.29 -7.68
C ALA A 74 -15.15 -0.25 -7.58
N GLU A 75 -15.73 -0.78 -6.49
CA GLU A 75 -17.17 -0.72 -6.26
C GLU A 75 -17.66 0.73 -6.10
N HIS A 76 -16.89 1.58 -5.41
CA HIS A 76 -17.18 3.01 -5.29
C HIS A 76 -17.14 3.71 -6.65
N TYR A 77 -16.11 3.45 -7.47
CA TYR A 77 -16.00 3.99 -8.82
C TYR A 77 -17.22 3.63 -9.69
N GLU A 78 -17.63 2.35 -9.71
CA GLU A 78 -18.78 1.92 -10.51
C GLU A 78 -20.11 2.50 -10.01
N GLN A 79 -20.25 2.70 -8.69
CA GLN A 79 -21.44 3.32 -8.12
C GLN A 79 -21.57 4.79 -8.50
N GLU A 80 -20.50 5.56 -8.37
CA GLU A 80 -20.49 6.98 -8.77
C GLU A 80 -20.65 7.10 -10.29
N ARG A 81 -19.98 6.25 -11.08
CA ARG A 81 -20.15 6.26 -12.54
C ARG A 81 -21.59 6.00 -12.96
N ALA A 82 -22.25 5.02 -12.34
CA ALA A 82 -23.66 4.74 -12.60
C ALA A 82 -24.60 5.84 -12.11
N ARG A 83 -24.20 6.63 -11.10
CA ARG A 83 -24.93 7.80 -10.64
C ARG A 83 -24.80 8.96 -11.63
N GLU A 84 -23.58 9.23 -12.09
CA GLU A 84 -23.27 10.25 -13.08
C GLU A 84 -24.07 10.04 -14.38
N TYR A 85 -24.13 8.79 -14.88
CA TYR A 85 -24.97 8.45 -16.04
C TYR A 85 -26.46 8.77 -15.84
N ARG A 86 -26.99 8.66 -14.60
CA ARG A 86 -28.38 9.05 -14.33
C ARG A 86 -28.53 10.57 -14.28
N GLU A 87 -27.59 11.27 -13.65
CA GLU A 87 -27.65 12.71 -13.48
C GLU A 87 -27.55 13.44 -14.83
N VAL A 88 -26.67 13.00 -15.75
CA VAL A 88 -26.61 13.54 -17.12
C VAL A 88 -27.87 13.30 -17.95
N GLU A 89 -28.69 12.29 -17.61
CA GLU A 89 -29.97 12.00 -18.27
C GLU A 89 -31.14 12.77 -17.61
N GLU A 90 -31.19 12.79 -16.28
CA GLU A 90 -32.32 13.32 -15.50
C GLU A 90 -32.23 14.84 -15.30
N ILE A 91 -31.03 15.39 -15.11
CA ILE A 91 -30.78 16.80 -14.77
C ILE A 91 -29.66 17.45 -15.61
N PRO A 92 -29.65 17.31 -16.95
CA PRO A 92 -28.53 17.69 -17.82
C PRO A 92 -28.11 19.17 -17.71
N GLU A 93 -29.03 20.07 -17.42
CA GLU A 93 -28.70 21.50 -17.29
C GLU A 93 -27.95 21.82 -16.00
N GLN A 94 -28.14 21.03 -14.93
CA GLN A 94 -27.36 21.14 -13.70
C GLN A 94 -25.94 20.60 -13.93
N GLU A 95 -25.83 19.40 -14.52
CA GLU A 95 -24.54 18.79 -14.86
C GLU A 95 -23.68 19.68 -15.78
N LYS A 96 -24.30 20.37 -16.75
CA LYS A 96 -23.58 21.34 -17.60
C LYS A 96 -23.04 22.52 -16.80
N ALA A 97 -23.77 22.96 -15.78
CA ALA A 97 -23.33 24.02 -14.89
C ALA A 97 -22.12 23.57 -14.06
N GLU A 98 -22.08 22.30 -13.63
CA GLU A 98 -20.96 21.72 -12.90
C GLU A 98 -19.70 21.60 -13.77
N VAL A 99 -19.81 21.12 -15.01
CA VAL A 99 -18.69 21.15 -15.98
C VAL A 99 -18.19 22.59 -16.19
N SER A 100 -19.10 23.55 -16.31
CA SER A 100 -18.72 24.96 -16.43
C SER A 100 -18.00 25.47 -15.17
N TYR A 101 -18.40 25.01 -13.98
CA TYR A 101 -17.75 25.37 -12.72
C TYR A 101 -16.33 24.81 -12.66
N VAL A 102 -16.12 23.54 -13.04
CA VAL A 102 -14.79 22.93 -13.16
C VAL A 102 -13.89 23.80 -14.05
N PHE A 103 -14.36 24.22 -15.23
CA PHE A 103 -13.55 25.10 -16.10
C PHE A 103 -13.25 26.48 -15.49
N GLN A 104 -14.14 27.01 -14.66
CA GLN A 104 -13.91 28.28 -13.95
C GLN A 104 -12.81 28.14 -12.90
N GLU A 105 -12.64 26.98 -12.26
CA GLU A 105 -11.51 26.72 -11.36
C GLU A 105 -10.16 26.78 -12.09
N TYR A 106 -10.16 26.47 -13.39
CA TYR A 106 -9.00 26.65 -14.28
C TYR A 106 -8.88 28.07 -14.86
N GLY A 107 -9.76 29.00 -14.47
CA GLY A 107 -9.72 30.40 -14.85
C GLY A 107 -10.43 30.76 -16.17
N LEU A 108 -11.24 29.85 -16.72
CA LEU A 108 -12.07 30.15 -17.90
C LEU A 108 -13.36 30.86 -17.49
N THR A 109 -13.78 31.87 -18.24
CA THR A 109 -15.12 32.46 -18.05
C THR A 109 -16.20 31.55 -18.60
N ALA A 110 -17.45 31.71 -18.14
CA ALA A 110 -18.59 30.93 -18.63
C ALA A 110 -18.78 31.04 -20.15
N GLU A 111 -18.50 32.20 -20.73
CA GLU A 111 -18.57 32.42 -22.18
C GLU A 111 -17.49 31.63 -22.94
N GLN A 112 -16.32 31.44 -22.34
CA GLN A 112 -15.21 30.69 -22.93
C GLN A 112 -15.44 29.18 -22.87
N SER A 113 -16.01 28.68 -21.76
CA SER A 113 -16.26 27.24 -21.57
C SER A 113 -17.55 26.76 -22.24
N LYS A 114 -18.56 27.63 -22.43
CA LYS A 114 -19.89 27.26 -22.97
C LYS A 114 -19.84 26.41 -24.25
N PRO A 115 -19.09 26.75 -25.31
CA PRO A 115 -19.04 25.91 -26.51
C PRO A 115 -18.43 24.52 -26.26
N ILE A 116 -17.52 24.41 -25.30
CA ILE A 116 -16.88 23.15 -24.90
C ILE A 116 -17.88 22.29 -24.13
N VAL A 117 -18.56 22.87 -23.14
CA VAL A 117 -19.61 22.22 -22.35
C VAL A 117 -20.74 21.72 -23.27
N ASP A 118 -21.24 22.57 -24.17
CA ASP A 118 -22.28 22.21 -25.12
C ASP A 118 -21.84 21.05 -26.01
N ALA A 119 -20.61 21.09 -26.55
CA ALA A 119 -20.08 20.01 -27.37
C ALA A 119 -19.80 18.71 -26.59
N LEU A 120 -19.36 18.81 -25.34
CA LEU A 120 -19.10 17.66 -24.47
C LEU A 120 -20.42 16.96 -24.10
N SER A 121 -21.47 17.74 -23.82
CA SER A 121 -22.79 17.21 -23.44
C SER A 121 -23.46 16.36 -24.51
N LEU A 122 -23.03 16.47 -25.77
CA LEU A 122 -23.50 15.62 -26.88
C LEU A 122 -22.84 14.22 -26.87
N ARG A 123 -21.85 13.98 -26.01
CA ARG A 123 -21.06 12.75 -25.93
C ARG A 123 -21.12 12.20 -24.50
N THR A 124 -22.20 11.52 -24.16
CA THR A 124 -22.49 11.05 -22.79
C THR A 124 -21.30 10.36 -22.13
N ASP A 125 -20.66 9.38 -22.79
CA ASP A 125 -19.52 8.66 -22.20
C ASP A 125 -18.33 9.60 -21.88
N SER A 126 -18.00 10.51 -22.79
CA SER A 126 -16.91 11.47 -22.57
C SER A 126 -17.26 12.54 -21.54
N TRP A 127 -18.53 12.88 -21.42
CA TRP A 127 -19.02 13.81 -20.39
C TRP A 127 -18.93 13.18 -19.00
N VAL A 128 -19.45 11.96 -18.85
CA VAL A 128 -19.34 11.18 -17.61
C VAL A 128 -17.87 10.96 -17.24
N ASP A 129 -17.02 10.56 -18.19
CA ASP A 129 -15.59 10.37 -17.91
C ASP A 129 -14.89 11.68 -17.49
N PHE A 130 -15.33 12.83 -18.02
CA PHE A 130 -14.85 14.14 -17.59
C PHE A 130 -15.28 14.44 -16.15
N MET A 131 -16.55 14.26 -15.82
CA MET A 131 -17.08 14.53 -14.48
C MET A 131 -16.43 13.61 -13.43
N MET A 132 -16.38 12.30 -13.71
CA MET A 132 -15.69 11.32 -12.89
C MET A 132 -14.25 11.75 -12.57
N ARG A 133 -13.51 12.29 -13.55
CA ARG A 133 -12.11 12.64 -13.37
C ARG A 133 -11.88 14.01 -12.75
N PHE A 134 -12.59 15.04 -13.20
CA PHE A 134 -12.30 16.42 -12.87
C PHE A 134 -13.17 16.99 -11.76
N GLU A 135 -14.37 16.46 -11.58
CA GLU A 135 -15.25 16.85 -10.49
C GLU A 135 -15.06 15.92 -9.29
N LEU A 136 -15.17 14.59 -9.50
CA LEU A 136 -15.08 13.60 -8.42
C LEU A 136 -13.64 13.15 -8.11
N GLY A 137 -12.68 13.42 -9.00
CA GLY A 137 -11.29 13.00 -8.81
C GLY A 137 -11.07 11.48 -8.89
N LEU A 138 -11.99 10.75 -9.51
CA LEU A 138 -12.01 9.30 -9.62
C LEU A 138 -11.43 8.85 -10.97
N GLU A 139 -10.42 7.98 -10.91
CA GLU A 139 -9.84 7.33 -12.09
C GLU A 139 -10.31 5.87 -12.20
N PRO A 140 -10.49 5.35 -13.43
CA PRO A 140 -10.95 3.98 -13.62
C PRO A 140 -9.95 2.98 -12.99
N PRO A 141 -10.43 2.03 -12.17
CA PRO A 141 -9.56 1.07 -11.50
C PRO A 141 -8.92 0.11 -12.49
N GLU A 142 -7.66 -0.27 -12.22
CA GLU A 142 -6.96 -1.27 -13.04
C GLU A 142 -7.67 -2.63 -13.00
N PRO A 143 -7.85 -3.32 -14.16
CA PRO A 143 -8.40 -4.66 -14.19
C PRO A 143 -7.57 -5.60 -13.31
N LYS A 144 -8.25 -6.35 -12.43
CA LYS A 144 -7.63 -7.29 -11.46
C LYS A 144 -6.81 -6.66 -10.34
N ARG A 145 -6.89 -5.33 -10.14
CA ARG A 145 -6.16 -4.62 -9.06
C ARG A 145 -6.33 -5.27 -7.69
N ALA A 146 -7.54 -5.72 -7.35
CA ALA A 146 -7.81 -6.37 -6.07
C ALA A 146 -7.01 -7.66 -5.88
N VAL A 147 -6.97 -8.53 -6.89
CA VAL A 147 -6.24 -9.80 -6.81
C VAL A 147 -4.73 -9.57 -6.84
N THR A 148 -4.26 -8.62 -7.66
CA THR A 148 -2.83 -8.30 -7.71
C THR A 148 -2.36 -7.71 -6.40
N SER A 149 -3.10 -6.78 -5.80
CA SER A 149 -2.78 -6.19 -4.49
C SER A 149 -2.74 -7.23 -3.37
N ALA A 150 -3.71 -8.13 -3.34
CA ALA A 150 -3.74 -9.22 -2.37
C ALA A 150 -2.49 -10.10 -2.44
N ALA A 151 -2.14 -10.52 -3.66
CA ALA A 151 -1.00 -11.41 -3.90
C ALA A 151 0.34 -10.73 -3.60
N THR A 152 0.50 -9.47 -4.00
CA THR A 152 1.75 -8.71 -3.80
C THR A 152 2.00 -8.41 -2.33
N ILE A 153 0.98 -7.98 -1.59
CA ILE A 153 1.08 -7.72 -0.15
C ILE A 153 1.40 -9.03 0.60
N ALA A 154 0.64 -10.10 0.34
CA ALA A 154 0.84 -11.38 1.01
C ALA A 154 2.24 -11.95 0.73
N ALA A 155 2.68 -11.95 -0.52
CA ALA A 155 4.01 -12.45 -0.89
C ALA A 155 5.14 -11.62 -0.27
N ALA A 156 5.01 -10.28 -0.27
CA ALA A 156 5.98 -9.40 0.38
C ALA A 156 6.03 -9.61 1.89
N TYR A 157 4.87 -9.84 2.53
CA TYR A 157 4.78 -10.14 3.95
C TYR A 157 5.47 -11.46 4.32
N ILE A 158 5.20 -12.53 3.55
CA ILE A 158 5.85 -13.83 3.74
C ILE A 158 7.36 -13.70 3.59
N ALA A 159 7.82 -13.05 2.50
CA ALA A 159 9.24 -12.84 2.26
C ALA A 159 9.90 -12.03 3.40
N GLY A 160 9.23 -10.98 3.87
CA GLY A 160 9.67 -10.17 5.00
C GLY A 160 9.77 -10.99 6.29
N GLY A 161 8.76 -11.80 6.60
CA GLY A 161 8.67 -12.55 7.86
C GLY A 161 9.62 -13.74 7.96
N LEU A 162 10.00 -14.33 6.84
CA LEU A 162 11.00 -15.39 6.83
C LEU A 162 12.40 -14.90 7.20
N ILE A 163 12.71 -13.62 6.97
CA ILE A 163 14.02 -13.03 7.31
C ILE A 163 14.30 -13.10 8.81
N PRO A 164 13.48 -12.52 9.72
CA PRO A 164 13.70 -12.60 11.16
C PRO A 164 13.60 -14.02 11.70
N LEU A 165 12.84 -14.90 11.06
CA LEU A 165 12.66 -16.27 11.55
C LEU A 165 13.82 -17.21 11.17
N SER A 166 14.48 -16.95 10.04
CA SER A 166 15.53 -17.82 9.49
C SER A 166 16.66 -18.17 10.48
N PRO A 167 17.15 -17.28 11.36
CA PRO A 167 18.25 -17.62 12.27
C PRO A 167 17.84 -18.60 13.36
N TYR A 168 16.56 -18.59 13.77
CA TYR A 168 16.03 -19.56 14.74
C TYR A 168 15.98 -20.97 14.15
N VAL A 169 15.62 -21.08 12.87
CA VAL A 169 15.59 -22.36 12.16
C VAL A 169 16.99 -22.95 11.98
N VAL A 170 17.96 -22.10 11.64
CA VAL A 170 19.33 -22.54 11.31
C VAL A 170 20.16 -22.84 12.57
N LEU A 171 20.07 -22.01 13.61
CA LEU A 171 20.98 -22.08 14.77
C LEU A 171 20.47 -23.01 15.89
N GLY A 172 19.16 -23.30 15.94
CA GLY A 172 18.58 -24.21 16.93
C GLY A 172 18.73 -23.78 18.41
N ASN A 173 19.13 -22.55 18.67
CA ASN A 173 19.33 -21.99 20.01
C ASN A 173 18.63 -20.63 20.11
N ALA A 174 17.73 -20.46 21.08
CA ALA A 174 16.90 -19.26 21.19
C ALA A 174 17.71 -17.97 21.40
N TYR A 175 18.73 -18.01 22.26
CA TYR A 175 19.54 -16.83 22.56
C TYR A 175 20.41 -16.40 21.37
N ARG A 176 21.13 -17.34 20.74
CA ARG A 176 21.91 -17.04 19.54
C ARG A 176 21.01 -16.67 18.35
N GLY A 177 19.86 -17.34 18.23
CA GLY A 177 18.82 -17.05 17.25
C GLY A 177 18.32 -15.61 17.36
N LEU A 178 18.06 -15.13 18.57
CA LEU A 178 17.64 -13.76 18.84
C LEU A 178 18.69 -12.73 18.39
N ILE A 179 19.95 -12.91 18.78
CA ILE A 179 21.02 -11.96 18.43
C ILE A 179 21.19 -11.88 16.90
N VAL A 180 21.27 -13.03 16.24
CA VAL A 180 21.45 -13.06 14.78
C VAL A 180 20.20 -12.55 14.06
N SER A 181 19.00 -12.88 14.52
CA SER A 181 17.74 -12.35 14.02
C SER A 181 17.66 -10.84 14.16
N ALA A 182 18.03 -10.26 15.30
CA ALA A 182 18.05 -8.82 15.49
C ALA A 182 18.99 -8.13 14.50
N ILE A 183 20.21 -8.65 14.32
CA ILE A 183 21.20 -8.07 13.39
C ILE A 183 20.68 -8.13 11.94
N VAL A 184 20.24 -9.32 11.49
CA VAL A 184 19.79 -9.53 10.11
C VAL A 184 18.53 -8.70 9.82
N THR A 185 17.60 -8.65 10.77
CA THR A 185 16.34 -7.91 10.59
C THR A 185 16.57 -6.40 10.61
N LEU A 186 17.40 -5.87 11.52
CA LEU A 186 17.74 -4.45 11.52
C LEU A 186 18.48 -4.03 10.25
N ALA A 187 19.36 -4.89 9.73
CA ALA A 187 20.00 -4.66 8.44
C ALA A 187 18.96 -4.67 7.29
N ALA A 188 18.04 -5.64 7.28
CA ALA A 188 16.98 -5.73 6.28
C ALA A 188 16.03 -4.51 6.34
N LEU A 189 15.60 -4.08 7.53
CA LEU A 189 14.80 -2.87 7.75
C LEU A 189 15.54 -1.61 7.30
N GLY A 190 16.85 -1.51 7.54
CA GLY A 190 17.67 -0.40 7.09
C GLY A 190 17.79 -0.34 5.57
N ILE A 191 18.08 -1.47 4.92
CA ILE A 191 18.16 -1.57 3.45
C ILE A 191 16.79 -1.24 2.82
N PHE A 192 15.73 -1.88 3.31
CA PHE A 192 14.38 -1.68 2.82
C PHE A 192 13.90 -0.24 3.03
N GLY A 193 14.12 0.34 4.21
CA GLY A 193 13.78 1.73 4.49
C GLY A 193 14.57 2.72 3.63
N PHE A 194 15.85 2.43 3.32
CA PHE A 194 16.63 3.24 2.38
C PHE A 194 16.03 3.22 0.98
N ILE A 195 15.69 2.02 0.48
CA ILE A 195 15.08 1.82 -0.84
C ILE A 195 13.72 2.52 -0.91
N LYS A 196 12.86 2.29 0.10
CA LYS A 196 11.56 2.94 0.26
C LYS A 196 11.70 4.46 0.18
N GLY A 197 12.60 5.05 0.97
CA GLY A 197 12.80 6.50 0.98
C GLY A 197 13.21 7.06 -0.39
N LYS A 198 14.04 6.34 -1.14
CA LYS A 198 14.43 6.73 -2.51
C LYS A 198 13.24 6.73 -3.46
N PHE A 199 12.37 5.72 -3.39
CA PHE A 199 11.19 5.61 -4.25
C PHE A 199 10.07 6.60 -3.89
N THR A 200 9.91 6.92 -2.60
CA THR A 200 8.85 7.85 -2.15
C THR A 200 9.28 9.32 -2.19
N GLY A 201 10.45 9.64 -2.75
CA GLY A 201 10.99 11.01 -2.79
C GLY A 201 11.42 11.57 -1.42
N ALA A 202 11.52 10.73 -0.39
CA ALA A 202 11.96 11.13 0.94
C ALA A 202 13.49 11.04 1.08
N ARG A 203 14.05 11.62 2.15
CA ARG A 203 15.48 11.43 2.46
C ARG A 203 15.73 9.96 2.82
N ALA A 204 16.40 9.21 1.95
CA ALA A 204 16.60 7.76 2.07
C ALA A 204 17.16 7.33 3.44
N LEU A 205 18.20 8.02 3.93
CA LEU A 205 18.79 7.71 5.24
C LEU A 205 17.81 7.93 6.41
N ARG A 206 16.96 8.96 6.34
CA ARG A 206 15.93 9.20 7.36
C ARG A 206 14.89 8.09 7.35
N SER A 207 14.47 7.63 6.17
CA SER A 207 13.50 6.54 6.04
C SER A 207 14.08 5.21 6.54
N ALA A 208 15.35 4.92 6.27
CA ALA A 208 16.07 3.78 6.82
C ALA A 208 16.07 3.79 8.36
N VAL A 209 16.53 4.90 8.96
CA VAL A 209 16.60 5.03 10.43
C VAL A 209 15.21 4.92 11.05
N GLN A 210 14.20 5.58 10.48
CA GLN A 210 12.82 5.50 10.99
C GLN A 210 12.28 4.06 10.95
N THR A 211 12.53 3.34 9.86
CA THR A 211 12.06 1.95 9.69
C THR A 211 12.74 1.02 10.69
N MET A 212 14.05 1.17 10.89
CA MET A 212 14.79 0.43 11.93
C MET A 212 14.29 0.74 13.34
N LEU A 213 14.01 2.02 13.65
CA LEU A 213 13.50 2.44 14.95
C LEU A 213 12.11 1.87 15.24
N ILE A 214 11.19 1.91 14.27
CA ILE A 214 9.85 1.34 14.44
C ILE A 214 9.96 -0.17 14.72
N GLY A 215 10.75 -0.89 13.92
CA GLY A 215 10.97 -2.33 14.14
C GLY A 215 11.63 -2.65 15.47
N GLY A 216 12.63 -1.87 15.88
CA GLY A 216 13.30 -2.00 17.17
C GLY A 216 12.39 -1.72 18.36
N VAL A 217 11.55 -0.69 18.28
CA VAL A 217 10.57 -0.35 19.32
C VAL A 217 9.51 -1.44 19.44
N ALA A 218 8.97 -1.94 18.32
CA ALA A 218 8.00 -3.04 18.32
C ALA A 218 8.59 -4.30 18.98
N ALA A 219 9.81 -4.68 18.61
CA ALA A 219 10.48 -5.82 19.20
C ALA A 219 10.82 -5.64 20.68
N ALA A 220 11.27 -4.45 21.09
CA ALA A 220 11.52 -4.14 22.50
C ALA A 220 10.23 -4.20 23.32
N ALA A 221 9.12 -3.65 22.81
CA ALA A 221 7.83 -3.71 23.47
C ALA A 221 7.35 -5.16 23.64
N ALA A 222 7.40 -5.97 22.57
CA ALA A 222 7.03 -7.37 22.62
C ALA A 222 7.92 -8.18 23.58
N PHE A 223 9.23 -7.95 23.57
CA PHE A 223 10.19 -8.56 24.49
C PHE A 223 9.88 -8.24 25.95
N LEU A 224 9.66 -6.96 26.27
CA LEU A 224 9.35 -6.53 27.63
C LEU A 224 8.02 -7.10 28.11
N LEU A 225 6.97 -7.05 27.29
CA LEU A 225 5.67 -7.63 27.63
C LEU A 225 5.76 -9.13 27.88
N ALA A 226 6.44 -9.88 27.01
CA ALA A 226 6.61 -11.32 27.18
C ALA A 226 7.39 -11.65 28.47
N LYS A 227 8.43 -10.88 28.78
CA LYS A 227 9.24 -11.05 30.00
C LYS A 227 8.48 -10.68 31.29
N LEU A 228 7.50 -9.78 31.22
CA LEU A 228 6.67 -9.42 32.38
C LEU A 228 5.64 -10.50 32.73
N ILE A 229 5.22 -11.29 31.74
CA ILE A 229 4.20 -12.33 31.90
C ILE A 229 4.81 -13.70 32.21
N ALA A 230 6.01 -13.98 31.69
CA ALA A 230 6.73 -15.23 31.87
C ALA A 230 7.36 -15.37 33.27
#